data_AF-A0A353YBV7-F1
#
_entry.id   AF-A0A353YBV7-F1
#
_cell.length_a   1.000
_cell.length_b   1.000
_cell.length_c   1.000
_cell.angle_alpha   90.00
_cell.angle_beta   90.00
_cell.angle_gamma   90.00
#
_symmetry.space_group_name_H-M   'P 1'
#
loop_
_entity.id
_entity.type
_entity.pdbx_description
1 polymer ?
#
loop_
_entity_poly.entity_id
_entity_poly.type
_entity_poly.pdbx_seq_one_letter_code
_entity_poly.pdbx_strand_id
1 'polypeptide(L)'
;MNLKTGLATALVAAVVAALVTAATIVLVWRLAPGVVNVSSLDEKKVVDIVRDYLTKNPEILVEMTTELDKRQAAEQAAQQQKVISENAEALFRSPLANVAGNPNGDVTVVEFFDYNCGFCRRALPDVVKLVEGDDKVRLVLKELPIFGEDSEAAANVALAAAKQGKYFEMHQKLFTEPGKADKEKALRIAGELGLDTAKLEEDMKDPSIQKSLD
;
A
#
# COMPACT_ATOMS: atom_id res chain seq x y z
N MET A 1 2.85 -42.05 -81.24
CA MET A 1 3.30 -41.08 -80.21
C MET A 1 4.32 -41.76 -79.31
N ASN A 2 5.58 -41.37 -79.41
CA ASN A 2 6.70 -42.10 -78.79
C ASN A 2 6.86 -41.74 -77.32
N LEU A 3 6.50 -42.69 -76.45
CA LEU A 3 6.64 -42.62 -74.98
C LEU A 3 8.09 -42.33 -74.51
N LYS A 4 9.09 -42.53 -75.37
CA LYS A 4 10.51 -42.36 -75.07
C LYS A 4 10.98 -40.89 -75.08
N THR A 5 10.33 -39.97 -75.81
CA THR A 5 10.78 -38.57 -75.87
C THR A 5 10.31 -37.74 -74.68
N GLY A 6 9.14 -38.05 -74.10
CA GLY A 6 8.61 -37.33 -72.93
C GLY A 6 9.36 -37.61 -71.62
N LEU A 7 9.93 -38.81 -71.47
CA LEU A 7 10.66 -39.20 -70.26
C LEU A 7 12.01 -38.47 -70.13
N ALA A 8 12.71 -38.27 -71.26
CA ALA A 8 14.00 -37.59 -71.28
C ALA A 8 13.86 -36.09 -70.98
N THR A 9 12.83 -35.42 -71.51
CA THR A 9 12.55 -34.01 -71.21
C THR A 9 12.10 -33.79 -69.77
N ALA A 10 11.34 -34.72 -69.19
CA ALA A 10 10.93 -34.66 -67.79
C ALA A 10 12.12 -34.84 -66.82
N LEU A 11 13.07 -35.72 -67.17
CA LEU A 11 14.28 -35.95 -66.37
C LEU A 11 15.23 -34.74 -66.38
N VAL A 12 15.42 -34.10 -67.54
CA VAL A 12 16.26 -32.89 -67.64
C VAL A 12 15.62 -31.72 -66.89
N ALA A 13 14.29 -31.54 -66.99
CA ALA A 13 13.58 -30.50 -66.24
C ALA A 13 13.65 -30.73 -64.72
N ALA A 14 13.54 -31.98 -64.26
CA ALA A 14 13.65 -32.33 -62.85
C ALA A 14 15.07 -32.10 -62.29
N VAL A 15 16.11 -32.42 -63.07
CA VAL A 15 17.51 -32.19 -62.66
C VAL A 15 17.85 -30.71 -62.62
N VAL A 16 17.38 -29.91 -63.58
CA VAL A 16 17.58 -28.45 -63.58
C VAL A 16 16.81 -27.80 -62.42
N ALA A 17 15.57 -28.21 -62.15
CA ALA A 17 14.80 -27.73 -61.00
C ALA A 17 15.46 -28.10 -59.66
N ALA A 18 16.04 -29.30 -59.55
CA ALA A 18 16.79 -29.74 -58.37
C ALA A 18 18.09 -28.94 -58.15
N LEU A 19 18.80 -28.58 -59.23
CA LEU A 19 20.03 -27.78 -59.14
C LEU A 19 19.74 -26.30 -58.80
N VAL A 20 18.66 -25.72 -59.35
CA VAL A 20 18.24 -24.33 -59.06
C VAL A 20 17.68 -24.22 -57.63
N THR A 21 16.97 -25.23 -57.14
CA THR A 21 16.50 -25.27 -55.74
C THR A 21 17.65 -25.48 -54.75
N ALA A 22 18.63 -26.33 -55.07
CA ALA A 22 19.83 -26.48 -54.25
C ALA A 22 20.66 -25.17 -54.17
N ALA A 23 20.84 -24.47 -55.30
CA ALA A 23 21.57 -23.21 -55.34
C ALA A 23 20.87 -22.07 -54.58
N THR A 24 19.53 -22.00 -54.63
CA THR A 24 18.75 -20.99 -53.89
C THR A 24 18.71 -21.28 -52.38
N ILE A 25 18.64 -22.55 -51.96
CA ILE A 25 18.71 -22.92 -50.54
C ILE A 25 20.08 -22.57 -49.93
N VAL A 26 21.17 -22.79 -50.66
CA VAL A 26 22.53 -22.42 -50.21
C VAL A 26 22.70 -20.89 -50.11
N LEU A 27 22.11 -20.14 -51.04
CA LEU A 27 22.18 -18.66 -51.01
C LEU A 27 21.34 -18.07 -49.87
N VAL A 28 20.17 -18.64 -49.58
CA VAL A 28 19.29 -18.24 -48.46
C VAL A 28 19.95 -18.58 -47.11
N TRP A 29 20.62 -19.71 -46.99
CA TRP A 29 21.41 -20.04 -45.78
C TRP A 29 22.60 -19.12 -45.56
N ARG A 30 23.21 -18.56 -46.61
CA ARG A 30 24.31 -17.59 -46.49
C ARG A 30 23.87 -16.17 -46.16
N LEU A 31 22.59 -15.84 -46.36
CA LEU A 31 22.03 -14.51 -46.12
C LEU A 31 21.13 -14.45 -44.88
N ALA A 32 20.84 -15.59 -44.23
CA ALA A 32 20.19 -15.59 -42.93
C ALA A 32 21.17 -14.99 -41.89
N PRO A 33 20.82 -13.88 -41.21
CA PRO A 33 21.62 -13.40 -40.10
C PRO A 33 21.69 -14.54 -39.07
N GLY A 34 22.91 -14.96 -38.74
CA GLY A 34 23.16 -16.17 -37.98
C GLY A 34 22.24 -16.27 -36.77
N VAL A 35 21.48 -17.37 -36.69
CA VAL A 35 20.87 -17.80 -35.44
C VAL A 35 22.03 -18.05 -34.49
N VAL A 36 22.30 -17.10 -33.60
CA VAL A 36 23.37 -17.22 -32.61
C VAL A 36 22.96 -18.36 -31.69
N ASN A 37 23.63 -19.49 -31.83
CA ASN A 37 23.43 -20.63 -30.95
C ASN A 37 23.99 -20.25 -29.57
N VAL A 38 23.11 -19.81 -28.67
CA VAL A 38 23.46 -19.34 -27.31
C VAL A 38 24.15 -20.44 -26.48
N SER A 39 24.00 -21.71 -26.88
CA SER A 39 24.62 -22.86 -26.21
C SER A 39 26.15 -22.98 -26.41
N SER A 40 26.75 -22.19 -27.30
CA SER A 40 28.22 -22.14 -27.48
C SER A 40 28.85 -20.82 -27.02
N LEU A 41 28.12 -19.98 -26.28
CA LEU A 41 28.68 -18.76 -25.74
C LEU A 41 29.59 -19.10 -24.56
N ASP A 42 30.84 -18.67 -24.67
CA ASP A 42 31.79 -18.67 -23.56
C ASP A 42 31.23 -17.76 -22.45
N GLU A 43 30.83 -18.38 -21.34
CA GLU A 43 30.20 -17.71 -20.18
C GLU A 43 30.99 -16.48 -19.75
N LYS A 44 32.33 -16.57 -19.79
CA LYS A 44 33.21 -15.47 -19.41
C LYS A 44 33.05 -14.26 -20.33
N LYS A 45 32.92 -14.47 -21.63
CA LYS A 45 32.69 -13.38 -22.60
C LYS A 45 31.34 -12.72 -22.39
N VAL A 46 30.30 -13.49 -22.06
CA VAL A 46 28.97 -12.95 -21.77
C VAL A 46 29.00 -12.10 -20.51
N VAL A 47 29.62 -12.59 -19.42
CA VAL A 47 29.78 -11.84 -18.17
C VAL A 47 30.57 -10.55 -18.39
N ASP A 48 31.67 -10.61 -19.15
CA ASP A 48 32.49 -9.42 -19.44
C ASP A 48 31.71 -8.38 -20.26
N ILE A 49 30.92 -8.81 -21.25
CA ILE A 49 30.04 -7.92 -22.04
C ILE A 49 28.96 -7.28 -21.16
N VAL A 50 28.28 -8.07 -20.32
CA VAL A 50 27.22 -7.56 -19.43
C VAL A 50 27.81 -6.59 -18.40
N ARG A 51 28.98 -6.91 -17.82
CA ARG A 51 29.67 -6.02 -16.88
C ARG A 51 30.09 -4.72 -17.55
N ASP A 52 30.71 -4.78 -18.73
CA ASP A 52 31.12 -3.59 -19.48
C ASP A 52 29.91 -2.71 -19.82
N TYR A 53 28.81 -3.33 -20.26
CA TYR A 53 27.58 -2.62 -20.56
C TYR A 53 26.95 -1.96 -19.32
N LEU A 54 26.77 -2.69 -18.21
CA LEU A 54 26.21 -2.10 -16.98
C LEU A 54 27.12 -1.01 -16.39
N THR A 55 28.45 -1.14 -16.53
CA THR A 55 29.40 -0.12 -16.04
C THR A 55 29.38 1.14 -16.91
N LYS A 56 29.15 0.99 -18.22
CA LYS A 56 29.02 2.11 -19.16
C LYS A 56 27.64 2.78 -19.13
N ASN A 57 26.62 2.11 -18.58
CA ASN A 57 25.23 2.58 -18.52
C ASN A 57 24.66 2.42 -17.09
N PRO A 58 25.21 3.11 -16.07
CA PRO A 58 24.76 2.98 -14.68
C PRO A 58 23.30 3.42 -14.45
N GLU A 59 22.74 4.26 -15.33
CA GLU A 59 21.34 4.68 -15.34
C GLU A 59 20.36 3.50 -15.40
N ILE A 60 20.77 2.37 -16.01
CA ILE A 60 19.95 1.15 -16.07
C ILE A 60 19.59 0.67 -14.66
N LEU A 61 20.50 0.81 -13.68
CA LEU A 61 20.18 0.46 -12.29
C LEU A 61 19.08 1.35 -11.71
N VAL A 62 19.12 2.65 -11.98
CA VAL A 62 18.11 3.61 -11.52
C VAL A 62 16.76 3.36 -12.19
N GLU A 63 16.76 3.06 -13.49
CA GLU A 63 15.54 2.71 -14.22
C GLU A 63 14.91 1.42 -13.68
N MET A 64 15.74 0.40 -13.42
CA MET A 64 15.29 -0.86 -12.84
C MET A 64 14.72 -0.68 -11.43
N THR A 65 15.39 0.11 -10.56
CA THR A 65 14.86 0.38 -9.22
C THR A 65 13.58 1.20 -9.28
N THR A 66 13.50 2.21 -10.14
CA THR A 66 12.31 3.04 -10.30
C THR A 66 11.11 2.22 -10.78
N GLU A 67 11.31 1.35 -11.76
CA GLU A 67 10.26 0.46 -12.25
C GLU A 67 9.85 -0.58 -11.19
N LEU A 68 10.80 -1.10 -10.42
CA LEU A 68 10.52 -1.99 -9.30
C LEU A 68 9.71 -1.28 -8.21
N ASP A 69 10.13 -0.08 -7.78
CA ASP A 69 9.45 0.74 -6.77
C ASP A 69 8.02 1.06 -7.21
N LYS A 70 7.84 1.40 -8.49
CA LYS A 70 6.51 1.65 -9.07
C LYS A 70 5.61 0.42 -9.01
N ARG A 71 6.13 -0.77 -9.37
CA ARG A 71 5.37 -2.03 -9.28
C ARG A 71 5.02 -2.37 -7.84
N GLN A 72 5.99 -2.25 -6.93
CA GLN A 72 5.78 -2.46 -5.51
C GLN A 72 4.75 -1.49 -4.95
N ALA A 73 4.81 -0.21 -5.31
CA ALA A 73 3.81 0.79 -4.90
C ALA A 73 2.41 0.46 -5.43
N ALA A 74 2.28 -0.01 -6.67
CA ALA A 74 1.00 -0.43 -7.23
C ALA A 74 0.45 -1.69 -6.54
N GLU A 75 1.30 -2.67 -6.28
CA GLU A 75 0.95 -3.88 -5.53
C GLU A 75 0.55 -3.56 -4.09
N GLN A 76 1.31 -2.69 -3.41
CA GLN A 76 1.00 -2.20 -2.06
C GLN A 76 -0.32 -1.44 -2.05
N ALA A 77 -0.58 -0.56 -3.00
CA ALA A 77 -1.84 0.18 -3.10
C ALA A 77 -3.02 -0.77 -3.33
N ALA A 78 -2.87 -1.78 -4.20
CA ALA A 78 -3.90 -2.79 -4.42
C ALA A 78 -4.15 -3.64 -3.17
N GLN A 79 -3.09 -4.02 -2.44
CA GLN A 79 -3.19 -4.73 -1.17
C GLN A 79 -3.86 -3.88 -0.08
N GLN A 80 -3.49 -2.60 0.05
CA GLN A 80 -4.11 -1.67 0.99
C GLN A 80 -5.60 -1.49 0.67
N GLN A 81 -5.95 -1.26 -0.59
CA GLN A 81 -7.35 -1.14 -1.00
C GLN A 81 -8.13 -2.41 -0.67
N LYS A 82 -7.54 -3.58 -0.91
CA LYS A 82 -8.14 -4.86 -0.55
C LYS A 82 -8.39 -4.96 0.95
N VAL A 83 -7.37 -4.72 1.80
CA VAL A 83 -7.50 -4.77 3.26
C VAL A 83 -8.53 -3.77 3.77
N ILE A 84 -8.54 -2.54 3.25
CA ILE A 84 -9.53 -1.53 3.61
C ILE A 84 -10.94 -2.00 3.23
N SER A 85 -11.11 -2.57 2.04
CA SER A 85 -12.42 -3.06 1.58
C SER A 85 -12.93 -4.24 2.41
N GLU A 86 -12.04 -5.16 2.81
CA GLU A 86 -12.37 -6.31 3.66
C GLU A 86 -12.72 -5.89 5.09
N ASN A 87 -12.18 -4.76 5.57
CA ASN A 87 -12.38 -4.25 6.93
C ASN A 87 -13.26 -2.98 6.97
N ALA A 88 -13.92 -2.63 5.87
CA ALA A 88 -14.62 -1.35 5.71
C ALA A 88 -15.65 -1.10 6.81
N GLU A 89 -16.36 -2.15 7.25
CA GLU A 89 -17.35 -2.03 8.32
C GLU A 89 -16.70 -1.66 9.66
N ALA A 90 -15.62 -2.33 10.04
CA ALA A 90 -14.89 -2.07 11.28
C ALA A 90 -14.22 -0.68 11.28
N LEU A 91 -13.70 -0.26 10.12
CA LEU A 91 -13.04 1.03 9.92
C LEU A 91 -14.03 2.19 9.94
N PHE A 92 -15.09 2.13 9.13
CA PHE A 92 -15.93 3.29 8.85
C PHE A 92 -17.25 3.29 9.63
N ARG A 93 -17.82 2.12 9.94
CA ARG A 93 -19.21 1.97 10.43
C ARG A 93 -19.34 1.22 11.77
N SER A 94 -18.24 1.03 12.48
CA SER A 94 -18.29 0.38 13.80
C SER A 94 -19.26 1.14 14.72
N PRO A 95 -20.17 0.44 15.42
CA PRO A 95 -21.07 1.07 16.39
C PRO A 95 -20.31 1.63 17.61
N LEU A 96 -19.05 1.24 17.80
CA LEU A 96 -18.15 1.72 18.84
C LEU A 96 -17.27 2.89 18.36
N ALA A 97 -17.44 3.33 17.10
CA ALA A 97 -16.65 4.43 16.55
C ALA A 97 -16.99 5.75 17.25
N ASN A 98 -15.95 6.45 17.71
CA ASN A 98 -16.09 7.84 18.13
C ASN A 98 -16.01 8.72 16.90
N VAL A 99 -17.06 9.52 16.69
CA VAL A 99 -17.21 10.35 15.49
C VAL A 99 -17.13 11.83 15.88
N ALA A 100 -16.29 12.57 15.18
CA ALA A 100 -16.20 14.03 15.21
C ALA A 100 -16.55 14.60 13.83
N GLY A 101 -16.75 15.92 13.77
CA GLY A 101 -17.20 16.60 12.56
C GLY A 101 -18.64 16.27 12.21
N ASN A 102 -18.95 16.08 10.93
CA ASN A 102 -20.29 15.76 10.47
C ASN A 102 -20.53 14.24 10.51
N PRO A 103 -21.44 13.73 11.38
CA PRO A 103 -21.74 12.29 11.43
C PRO A 103 -22.33 11.72 10.14
N ASN A 104 -22.87 12.59 9.28
CA ASN A 104 -23.46 12.27 7.98
C ASN A 104 -22.61 12.79 6.80
N GLY A 105 -21.32 13.07 7.03
CA GLY A 105 -20.39 13.51 5.99
C GLY A 105 -20.26 12.51 4.84
N ASP A 106 -20.01 13.03 3.62
CA ASP A 106 -19.84 12.20 2.42
C ASP A 106 -18.41 11.67 2.26
N VAL A 107 -17.45 12.26 2.97
CA VAL A 107 -16.06 11.79 3.08
C VAL A 107 -15.80 11.36 4.52
N THR A 108 -15.39 10.10 4.70
CA THR A 108 -14.94 9.60 6.01
C THR A 108 -13.43 9.55 6.08
N VAL A 109 -12.87 10.18 7.11
CA VAL A 109 -11.45 10.06 7.47
C VAL A 109 -11.36 9.23 8.74
N VAL A 110 -10.47 8.24 8.76
CA VAL A 110 -10.21 7.42 9.95
C VAL A 110 -8.81 7.76 10.44
N GLU A 111 -8.71 8.20 11.69
CA GLU A 111 -7.43 8.45 12.34
C GLU A 111 -7.19 7.39 13.42
N PHE A 112 -6.07 6.68 13.29
CA PHE A 112 -5.52 5.84 14.34
C PHE A 112 -4.46 6.63 15.10
N PHE A 113 -4.58 6.72 16.42
CA PHE A 113 -3.69 7.56 17.22
C PHE A 113 -3.44 6.99 18.62
N ASP A 114 -2.40 7.53 19.23
CA ASP A 114 -2.05 7.32 20.64
C ASP A 114 -1.73 8.67 21.27
N TYR A 115 -2.27 8.96 22.45
CA TYR A 115 -2.05 10.23 23.17
C TYR A 115 -0.57 10.51 23.54
N ASN A 116 0.27 9.48 23.60
CA ASN A 116 1.71 9.58 23.83
C ASN A 116 2.54 9.64 22.54
N CYS A 117 1.92 9.52 21.36
CA CYS A 117 2.62 9.66 20.09
C CYS A 117 2.93 11.13 19.76
N GLY A 118 4.21 11.45 19.61
CA GLY A 118 4.65 12.80 19.26
C GLY A 118 4.22 13.27 17.86
N PHE A 119 4.02 12.36 16.91
CA PHE A 119 3.50 12.70 15.57
C PHE A 119 1.98 12.94 15.60
N CYS A 120 1.20 12.12 16.30
CA CYS A 120 -0.24 12.34 16.48
C CYS A 120 -0.51 13.70 17.13
N ARG A 121 0.26 14.05 18.18
CA ARG A 121 0.17 15.37 18.80
C ARG A 121 0.43 16.53 17.82
N ARG A 122 1.39 16.36 16.90
CA ARG A 122 1.67 17.37 15.87
C ARG A 122 0.60 17.43 14.78
N ALA A 123 -0.11 16.32 14.53
CA ALA A 123 -1.18 16.25 13.55
C ALA A 123 -2.49 16.89 14.04
N LEU A 124 -2.72 16.97 15.37
CA LEU A 124 -3.97 17.49 15.94
C LEU A 124 -4.44 18.82 15.31
N PRO A 125 -3.61 19.87 15.13
CA PRO A 125 -4.08 21.12 14.53
C PRO A 125 -4.60 20.95 13.09
N ASP A 126 -3.99 20.06 12.31
CA ASP A 126 -4.43 19.77 10.95
C ASP A 126 -5.74 18.97 10.94
N VAL A 127 -5.91 18.04 11.89
CA VAL A 127 -7.16 17.26 12.08
C VAL A 127 -8.31 18.18 12.51
N VAL A 128 -8.08 19.06 13.47
CA VAL A 128 -9.07 20.06 13.91
C VAL A 128 -9.45 20.97 12.74
N LYS A 129 -8.46 21.48 12.01
CA LYS A 129 -8.69 22.33 10.83
C LYS A 129 -9.47 21.61 9.73
N LEU A 130 -9.23 20.32 9.51
CA LEU A 130 -9.96 19.51 8.54
C LEU A 130 -11.45 19.43 8.92
N VAL A 131 -11.73 19.12 10.19
CA VAL A 131 -13.10 18.98 10.71
C VAL A 131 -13.85 20.31 10.75
N GLU A 132 -13.17 21.40 11.12
CA GLU A 132 -13.78 22.74 11.19
C GLU A 132 -13.88 23.42 9.82
N GLY A 133 -13.02 23.04 8.88
CA GLY A 133 -12.89 23.66 7.56
C GLY A 133 -13.78 23.04 6.47
N ASP A 134 -14.27 21.82 6.66
CA ASP A 134 -15.13 21.11 5.70
C ASP A 134 -16.29 20.41 6.43
N ASP A 135 -17.50 20.93 6.24
CA ASP A 135 -18.72 20.43 6.87
C ASP A 135 -19.18 19.08 6.31
N LYS A 136 -18.50 18.55 5.29
CA LYS A 136 -18.77 17.22 4.73
C LYS A 136 -17.86 16.14 5.27
N VAL A 137 -16.88 16.48 6.11
CA VAL A 137 -15.96 15.50 6.69
C VAL A 137 -16.60 14.82 7.91
N ARG A 138 -16.61 13.49 7.86
CA ARG A 138 -16.87 12.61 8.99
C ARG A 138 -15.55 12.06 9.51
N LEU A 139 -15.13 12.47 10.71
CA LEU A 139 -13.89 11.97 11.31
C LEU A 139 -14.21 10.80 12.27
N VAL A 140 -13.65 9.63 12.00
CA VAL A 140 -13.67 8.47 12.89
C VAL A 140 -12.35 8.40 13.63
N LEU A 141 -12.42 8.43 14.95
CA LEU A 141 -11.29 8.37 15.85
C LEU A 141 -11.14 6.95 16.39
N LYS A 142 -9.96 6.35 16.17
CA LYS A 142 -9.59 5.00 16.62
C LYS A 142 -8.39 5.07 17.57
N GLU A 143 -8.66 4.78 18.84
CA GLU A 143 -7.61 4.61 19.85
C GLU A 143 -6.71 3.43 19.46
N LEU A 144 -5.41 3.66 19.42
CA LEU A 144 -4.39 2.64 19.15
C LEU A 144 -3.26 2.77 20.19
N PRO A 145 -3.51 2.41 21.46
CA PRO A 145 -2.57 2.63 22.56
C PRO A 145 -1.37 1.68 22.50
N ILE A 146 -0.37 2.01 21.68
CA ILE A 146 0.82 1.16 21.42
C ILE A 146 2.07 1.58 22.21
N PHE A 147 2.01 2.67 22.98
CA PHE A 147 3.14 3.17 23.78
C PHE A 147 3.12 2.73 25.26
N GLY A 148 2.32 1.69 25.58
CA GLY A 148 2.31 1.01 26.88
C GLY A 148 1.12 1.34 27.76
N GLU A 149 1.18 0.90 29.03
CA GLU A 149 0.04 0.93 29.96
C GLU A 149 -0.55 2.32 30.18
N ASP A 150 0.27 3.36 30.19
CA ASP A 150 -0.22 4.74 30.34
C ASP A 150 -1.06 5.21 29.14
N SER A 151 -0.69 4.80 27.92
CA SER A 151 -1.49 5.07 26.72
C SER A 151 -2.83 4.36 26.79
N GLU A 152 -2.82 3.08 27.20
CA GLU A 152 -4.04 2.29 27.34
C GLU A 152 -4.95 2.88 28.42
N ALA A 153 -4.39 3.31 29.54
CA ALA A 153 -5.16 3.91 30.62
C ALA A 153 -5.76 5.27 30.23
N ALA A 154 -5.01 6.11 29.49
CA ALA A 154 -5.53 7.35 28.96
C ALA A 154 -6.63 7.12 27.91
N ALA A 155 -6.45 6.16 27.01
CA ALA A 155 -7.45 5.76 26.01
C ALA A 155 -8.75 5.27 26.67
N ASN A 156 -8.65 4.42 27.70
CA ASN A 156 -9.81 3.95 28.44
C ASN A 156 -10.62 5.10 29.07
N VAL A 157 -9.96 6.10 29.67
CA VAL A 157 -10.65 7.28 30.21
C VAL A 157 -11.30 8.10 29.10
N ALA A 158 -10.60 8.31 27.98
CA ALA A 158 -11.15 9.04 26.83
C ALA A 158 -12.39 8.34 26.26
N LEU A 159 -12.33 7.02 26.04
CA LEU A 159 -13.46 6.23 25.58
C LEU A 159 -14.64 6.27 26.56
N ALA A 160 -14.40 6.24 27.87
CA ALA A 160 -15.45 6.43 28.86
C ALA A 160 -16.09 7.84 28.76
N ALA A 161 -15.30 8.88 28.46
CA ALA A 161 -15.81 10.24 28.24
C ALA A 161 -16.73 10.36 27.01
N ALA A 162 -16.63 9.44 26.04
CA ALA A 162 -17.56 9.38 24.91
C ALA A 162 -19.01 9.12 25.34
N LYS A 163 -19.22 8.31 26.37
CA LYS A 163 -20.56 8.02 26.92
C LYS A 163 -21.22 9.24 27.57
N GLN A 164 -20.44 10.28 27.87
CA GLN A 164 -20.91 11.56 28.41
C GLN A 164 -20.86 12.67 27.35
N GLY A 165 -20.60 12.35 26.08
CA GLY A 165 -20.69 13.28 24.95
C GLY A 165 -19.55 14.28 24.82
N LYS A 166 -18.39 14.03 25.46
CA LYS A 166 -17.22 14.95 25.47
C LYS A 166 -15.95 14.34 24.88
N TYR A 167 -16.07 13.32 24.05
CA TYR A 167 -14.92 12.60 23.50
C TYR A 167 -13.96 13.52 22.74
N PHE A 168 -14.47 14.35 21.84
CA PHE A 168 -13.60 15.16 20.97
C PHE A 168 -12.92 16.30 21.73
N GLU A 169 -13.58 16.90 22.72
CA GLU A 169 -12.95 17.87 23.62
C GLU A 169 -11.87 17.22 24.50
N MET A 170 -12.15 16.02 25.02
CA MET A 170 -11.19 15.22 25.79
C MET A 170 -9.95 14.88 24.94
N HIS A 171 -10.17 14.41 23.70
CA HIS A 171 -9.12 14.09 22.75
C HIS A 171 -8.19 15.28 22.48
N GLN A 172 -8.76 16.47 22.20
CA GLN A 172 -7.99 17.69 21.99
C GLN A 172 -7.21 18.11 23.25
N LYS A 173 -7.83 18.03 24.44
CA LYS A 173 -7.17 18.39 25.70
C LYS A 173 -6.00 17.46 26.04
N LEU A 174 -6.17 16.14 25.89
CA LEU A 174 -5.12 15.16 26.14
C LEU A 174 -3.86 15.41 25.30
N PHE A 175 -4.04 15.80 24.04
CA PHE A 175 -2.92 16.12 23.16
C PHE A 175 -2.29 17.49 23.43
N THR A 176 -3.10 18.50 23.76
CA THR A 176 -2.61 19.87 23.96
C THR A 176 -1.95 20.09 25.32
N GLU A 177 -2.32 19.30 26.32
CA GLU A 177 -1.72 19.44 27.65
C GLU A 177 -0.29 18.86 27.67
N PRO A 178 0.71 19.59 28.21
CA PRO A 178 2.09 19.11 28.29
C PRO A 178 2.25 17.81 29.10
N GLY A 179 3.32 17.07 28.82
CA GLY A 179 3.66 15.84 29.55
C GLY A 179 3.09 14.56 28.95
N LYS A 180 3.32 13.45 29.65
CA LYS A 180 2.80 12.13 29.30
C LYS A 180 1.29 12.10 29.52
N ALA A 181 0.57 11.38 28.65
CA ALA A 181 -0.82 11.02 28.89
C ALA A 181 -0.86 9.71 29.67
N ASP A 182 -1.41 9.77 30.86
CA ASP A 182 -1.65 8.65 31.77
C ASP A 182 -3.08 8.76 32.34
N LYS A 183 -3.46 7.79 33.19
CA LYS A 183 -4.79 7.75 33.81
C LYS A 183 -5.08 9.00 34.65
N GLU A 184 -4.11 9.44 35.45
CA GLU A 184 -4.30 10.55 36.40
C GLU A 184 -4.57 11.85 35.65
N LYS A 185 -3.75 12.14 34.64
CA LYS A 185 -3.93 13.29 33.76
C LYS A 185 -5.26 13.21 33.03
N ALA A 186 -5.62 12.06 32.49
CA ALA A 186 -6.89 11.90 31.78
C ALA A 186 -8.09 12.16 32.70
N LEU A 187 -8.09 11.62 33.93
CA LEU A 187 -9.16 11.88 34.90
C LEU A 187 -9.22 13.34 35.35
N ARG A 188 -8.06 14.00 35.52
CA ARG A 188 -8.00 15.43 35.81
C ARG A 188 -8.63 16.25 34.69
N ILE A 189 -8.21 16.02 33.45
CA ILE A 189 -8.77 16.70 32.27
C ILE A 189 -10.28 16.47 32.18
N ALA A 190 -10.73 15.23 32.43
CA ALA A 190 -12.14 14.93 32.42
C ALA A 190 -12.92 15.76 33.46
N GLY A 191 -12.38 15.91 34.68
CA GLY A 191 -12.93 16.80 35.70
C GLY A 191 -12.97 18.27 35.26
N GLU A 192 -11.91 18.76 34.60
CA GLU A 192 -11.85 20.12 34.04
C GLU A 192 -12.90 20.35 32.94
N LEU A 193 -13.24 19.30 32.18
CA LEU A 193 -14.30 19.32 31.17
C LEU A 193 -15.71 19.17 31.76
N GLY A 194 -15.83 19.06 33.09
CA GLY A 194 -17.11 18.92 33.80
C GLY A 194 -17.72 17.53 33.70
N LEU A 195 -16.93 16.51 33.39
CA LEU A 195 -17.39 15.12 33.37
C LEU A 195 -17.52 14.56 34.79
N ASP A 196 -18.48 13.66 34.98
CA ASP A 196 -18.60 12.91 36.22
C ASP A 196 -17.51 11.84 36.26
N THR A 197 -16.46 12.10 37.05
CA THR A 197 -15.30 11.22 37.18
C THR A 197 -15.64 9.90 37.86
N ALA A 198 -16.61 9.86 38.77
CA ALA A 198 -17.06 8.61 39.39
C ALA A 198 -17.78 7.74 38.36
N LYS A 199 -18.63 8.34 37.53
CA LYS A 199 -19.26 7.67 36.39
C LYS A 199 -18.24 7.20 35.37
N LEU A 200 -17.19 7.99 35.08
CA LEU A 200 -16.10 7.55 34.19
C LEU A 200 -15.42 6.28 34.68
N GLU A 201 -15.07 6.21 35.96
CA GLU A 201 -14.43 5.02 36.53
C GLU A 201 -15.33 3.77 36.47
N GLU A 202 -16.65 3.94 36.55
CA GLU A 202 -17.60 2.86 36.30
C GLU A 202 -17.66 2.50 34.80
N ASP A 203 -17.78 3.50 33.94
CA ASP A 203 -17.91 3.34 32.50
C ASP A 203 -16.68 2.69 31.85
N MET A 204 -15.48 2.92 32.40
CA MET A 204 -14.23 2.26 31.99
C MET A 204 -14.25 0.74 32.19
N LYS A 205 -15.14 0.20 33.03
CA LYS A 205 -15.27 -1.25 33.25
C LYS A 205 -16.17 -1.93 32.22
N ASP A 206 -16.83 -1.14 31.36
CA ASP A 206 -17.69 -1.67 30.32
C ASP A 206 -16.86 -2.44 29.27
N PRO A 207 -17.19 -3.71 28.98
CA PRO A 207 -16.47 -4.51 27.99
C PRO A 207 -16.39 -3.87 26.60
N SER A 208 -17.31 -2.98 26.24
CA SER A 208 -17.26 -2.24 24.98
C SER A 208 -16.07 -1.28 24.87
N ILE A 209 -15.54 -0.79 26.00
CA ILE A 209 -14.34 0.05 26.03
C ILE A 209 -13.14 -0.77 25.60
N GLN A 210 -12.91 -1.92 26.24
CA GLN A 210 -11.82 -2.82 25.86
C GLN A 210 -11.96 -3.29 24.41
N LYS A 211 -13.18 -3.65 23.99
CA LYS A 211 -13.46 -4.04 22.60
C LYS A 211 -13.20 -2.92 21.58
N SER A 212 -13.15 -1.67 22.01
CA SER A 212 -12.80 -0.55 21.12
C SER A 212 -11.28 -0.43 20.91
N LEU A 213 -10.48 -1.09 21.75
CA LEU A 213 -9.01 -1.13 21.70
C LEU A 213 -8.47 -2.41 21.01
N ASP A 214 -9.30 -3.46 20.93
CA ASP A 214 -9.01 -4.74 20.26
C ASP A 214 -9.27 -4.70 18.73
#